data_AF-A0A9Q1BNV0-F1
#
_entry.id   AF-A0A9Q1BNV0-F1
#
_cell.length_a   1.000
_cell.length_b   1.000
_cell.length_c   1.000
_cell.angle_alpha   90.00
_cell.angle_beta   90.00
_cell.angle_gamma   90.00
#
_symmetry.space_group_name_H-M   'P 1'
#
loop_
_entity.id
_entity.type
_entity.pdbx_description
1 polymer ?
#
loop_
_entity_poly.entity_id
_entity_poly.type
_entity_poly.pdbx_seq_one_letter_code
_entity_poly.pdbx_strand_id
1 'polypeptide(L)'
;MLQFLHLIQVTDTVASVPYDEREALGHDIWDMLLSCSWKGLTCSPHNFTHFFNYKHGNCYTFNSGINGSAEISSKSGPLYGLSLELFLEQWEYISDVQQAAGMRVSIHDQGTMPFPENNGISIEPGTEASVGVRSKTYVVSILLHITRQVLITREPDPYGDCIDPSADDLRDNIFTRYFNANYTLEVHLIQKLPLCLLIRISAMACRATEFKVRCSCLKDKMERGWGTLNE
;
A
#
# COMPACT_ATOMS: atom_id res chain seq x y z
N MET A 1 9.23 -25.03 -4.48
CA MET A 1 7.91 -25.46 -5.00
C MET A 1 6.90 -25.66 -3.88
N LEU A 2 7.21 -26.46 -2.84
CA LEU A 2 6.32 -26.68 -1.68
C LEU A 2 5.99 -25.39 -0.88
N GLN A 3 6.98 -24.54 -0.58
CA GLN A 3 6.73 -23.25 0.11
C GLN A 3 5.74 -22.33 -0.61
N PHE A 4 5.78 -22.29 -1.95
CA PHE A 4 4.84 -21.48 -2.75
C PHE A 4 3.40 -22.01 -2.62
N LEU A 5 3.23 -23.33 -2.47
CA LEU A 5 1.92 -23.94 -2.26
C LEU A 5 1.39 -23.62 -0.86
N HIS A 6 2.24 -23.65 0.17
CA HIS A 6 1.84 -23.28 1.54
C HIS A 6 1.43 -21.81 1.63
N LEU A 7 2.18 -20.90 1.00
CA LEU A 7 1.80 -19.49 0.93
C LEU A 7 0.43 -19.29 0.27
N ILE A 8 0.16 -19.96 -0.87
CA ILE A 8 -1.13 -19.87 -1.57
C ILE A 8 -2.27 -20.37 -0.67
N GLN A 9 -2.08 -21.51 -0.01
CA GLN A 9 -3.08 -22.07 0.90
C GLN A 9 -3.42 -21.10 2.04
N VAL A 10 -2.40 -20.48 2.66
CA VAL A 10 -2.62 -19.51 3.74
C VAL A 10 -3.31 -18.24 3.23
N THR A 11 -2.94 -17.73 2.05
CA THR A 11 -3.61 -16.56 1.49
C THR A 11 -5.07 -16.85 1.14
N ASP A 12 -5.38 -18.04 0.64
CA ASP A 12 -6.76 -18.43 0.29
C ASP A 12 -7.63 -18.60 1.54
N THR A 13 -7.08 -19.18 2.62
CA THR A 13 -7.80 -19.31 3.89
C THR A 13 -8.07 -17.94 4.50
N VAL A 14 -7.07 -17.06 4.57
CA VAL A 14 -7.24 -15.69 5.08
C VAL A 14 -8.21 -14.89 4.20
N ALA A 15 -8.20 -15.09 2.88
CA ALA A 15 -9.14 -14.43 1.97
C ALA A 15 -10.61 -14.84 2.21
N SER A 16 -10.85 -16.04 2.76
CA SER A 16 -12.19 -16.51 3.12
C SER A 16 -12.75 -15.90 4.41
N VAL A 17 -11.90 -15.27 5.24
CA VAL A 17 -12.27 -14.61 6.48
C VAL A 17 -12.77 -13.18 6.19
N PRO A 18 -13.86 -12.71 6.84
CA PRO A 18 -14.33 -11.33 6.76
C PRO A 18 -13.24 -10.31 7.11
N TYR A 19 -13.23 -9.15 6.47
CA TYR A 19 -12.14 -8.18 6.60
C TYR A 19 -11.95 -7.65 8.03
N ASP A 20 -13.06 -7.39 8.69
CA ASP A 20 -13.19 -6.95 10.08
C ASP A 20 -12.65 -7.95 11.10
N GLU A 21 -12.61 -9.24 10.76
CA GLU A 21 -12.07 -10.28 11.63
C GLU A 21 -10.58 -10.57 11.39
N ARG A 22 -9.99 -10.07 10.30
CA ARG A 22 -8.60 -10.39 9.94
C ARG A 22 -7.57 -9.77 10.88
N GLU A 23 -7.92 -8.69 11.57
CA GLU A 23 -7.04 -8.06 12.57
C GLU A 23 -6.66 -9.06 13.67
N ALA A 24 -7.60 -9.91 14.09
CA ALA A 24 -7.37 -10.93 15.12
C ALA A 24 -6.45 -12.08 14.69
N LEU A 25 -6.10 -12.18 13.39
CA LEU A 25 -5.24 -13.23 12.84
C LEU A 25 -3.78 -12.79 12.69
N GLY A 26 -3.48 -11.50 12.88
CA GLY A 26 -2.12 -10.96 12.78
C GLY A 26 -1.57 -10.53 14.14
N HIS A 27 -0.29 -10.16 14.16
CA HIS A 27 0.36 -9.59 15.34
C HIS A 27 -0.33 -8.30 15.78
N ASP A 28 -0.59 -8.17 17.09
CA ASP A 28 -1.14 -6.96 17.69
C ASP A 28 -0.02 -5.93 17.93
N ILE A 29 -0.31 -4.65 17.68
CA ILE A 29 0.60 -3.55 17.99
C ILE A 29 0.88 -3.43 19.48
N TRP A 30 -0.06 -3.81 20.34
CA TRP A 30 0.13 -3.74 21.79
C TRP A 30 1.26 -4.65 22.28
N ASP A 31 1.46 -5.79 21.61
CA ASP A 31 2.53 -6.74 21.91
C ASP A 31 3.80 -6.46 21.09
N MET A 32 3.63 -6.02 19.83
CA MET A 32 4.73 -5.70 18.93
C MET A 32 5.50 -4.42 19.33
N LEU A 33 4.84 -3.38 19.87
CA LEU A 33 5.47 -2.08 20.15
C LEU A 33 6.02 -1.99 21.58
N LEU A 34 7.33 -2.22 21.75
CA LEU A 34 7.99 -2.14 23.06
C LEU A 34 8.25 -0.70 23.50
N SER A 35 8.72 0.14 22.58
CA SER A 35 9.04 1.55 22.84
C SER A 35 8.80 2.41 21.60
N CYS A 36 8.30 3.63 21.81
CA CYS A 36 7.98 4.58 20.76
C CYS A 36 8.35 6.00 21.19
N SER A 37 9.16 6.68 20.38
CA SER A 37 9.48 8.10 20.56
C SER A 37 9.39 8.84 19.23
N TRP A 38 8.67 9.96 19.24
CA TRP A 38 8.57 10.89 18.13
C TRP A 38 8.94 12.29 18.61
N LYS A 39 9.96 12.90 18.00
CA LYS A 39 10.48 14.22 18.42
C LYS A 39 10.91 14.28 19.90
N GLY A 40 11.33 13.15 20.46
CA GLY A 40 11.68 13.02 21.88
C GLY A 40 10.48 12.91 22.82
N LEU A 41 9.25 12.83 22.31
CA LEU A 41 8.04 12.58 23.08
C LEU A 41 7.62 11.12 22.93
N THR A 42 7.18 10.51 24.03
CA THR A 42 6.69 9.13 24.00
C THR A 42 5.39 9.05 23.20
N CYS A 43 5.33 8.11 22.26
CA CYS A 43 4.12 7.77 21.51
C CYS A 43 3.53 6.44 21.99
N SER A 44 2.27 6.20 21.62
CA SER A 44 1.47 5.04 22.01
C SER A 44 1.03 4.26 20.76
N PRO A 45 0.66 2.98 20.89
CA PRO A 45 -0.04 2.24 19.84
C PRO A 45 -1.24 2.99 19.23
N HIS A 46 -1.92 3.84 20.00
CA HIS A 46 -3.01 4.70 19.50
C HIS A 46 -2.59 5.70 18.41
N ASN A 47 -1.30 5.99 18.26
CA ASN A 47 -0.78 6.89 17.22
C ASN A 47 -0.60 6.19 15.87
N PHE A 48 -0.91 4.91 15.77
CA PHE A 48 -0.80 4.12 14.56
C PHE A 48 -2.18 3.77 14.02
N THR A 49 -2.33 3.85 12.71
CA THR A 49 -3.53 3.34 12.02
C THR A 49 -3.25 1.95 11.50
N HIS A 50 -4.13 1.00 11.84
CA HIS A 50 -4.10 -0.36 11.34
C HIS A 50 -4.62 -0.44 9.90
N PHE A 51 -4.00 -1.31 9.12
CA PHE A 51 -4.62 -1.89 7.92
C PHE A 51 -4.13 -3.32 7.73
N PHE A 52 -4.97 -4.18 7.17
CA PHE A 52 -4.59 -5.56 6.86
C PHE A 52 -3.97 -5.66 5.46
N ASN A 53 -2.78 -6.25 5.37
CA ASN A 53 -2.09 -6.58 4.13
C ASN A 53 -2.18 -8.09 3.85
N TYR A 54 -2.54 -8.48 2.62
CA TYR A 54 -2.77 -9.89 2.26
C TYR A 54 -1.52 -10.78 2.35
N LYS A 55 -0.32 -10.20 2.27
CA LYS A 55 0.95 -10.93 2.29
C LYS A 55 1.68 -10.82 3.64
N HIS A 56 1.53 -9.69 4.32
CA HIS A 56 2.27 -9.35 5.53
C HIS A 56 1.42 -9.33 6.80
N GLY A 57 0.10 -9.52 6.69
CA GLY A 57 -0.81 -9.50 7.85
C GLY A 57 -1.09 -8.09 8.33
N ASN A 58 -1.15 -7.90 9.66
CA ASN A 58 -1.38 -6.60 10.26
C ASN A 58 -0.24 -5.63 9.96
N CYS A 59 -0.59 -4.44 9.47
CA CYS A 59 0.35 -3.36 9.23
C CYS A 59 -0.10 -2.12 10.00
N TYR A 60 0.87 -1.40 10.55
CA TYR A 60 0.62 -0.25 11.41
C TYR A 60 1.36 0.98 10.87
N THR A 61 0.61 2.01 10.50
CA THR A 61 1.16 3.24 9.93
C THR A 61 1.16 4.35 10.97
N PHE A 62 2.36 4.81 11.33
CA PHE A 62 2.53 6.05 12.09
C PHE A 62 2.25 7.26 11.20
N ASN A 63 1.50 8.25 11.70
CA ASN A 63 1.24 9.50 10.98
C ASN A 63 0.63 9.30 9.57
N SER A 64 -0.37 8.42 9.46
CA SER A 64 -1.02 8.15 8.16
C SER A 64 -1.76 9.36 7.59
N GLY A 65 -2.16 10.32 8.42
CA GLY A 65 -2.95 11.49 7.99
C GLY A 65 -4.38 11.15 7.57
N ILE A 66 -4.82 9.89 7.75
CA ILE A 66 -6.20 9.49 7.56
C ILE A 66 -7.01 9.99 8.76
N ASN A 67 -8.06 10.78 8.52
CA ASN A 67 -8.97 11.33 9.54
C ASN A 67 -8.33 12.21 10.63
N GLY A 68 -7.12 12.74 10.41
CA GLY A 68 -6.40 13.52 11.42
C GLY A 68 -5.39 14.51 10.84
N SER A 69 -4.78 15.32 11.70
CA SER A 69 -3.71 16.25 11.34
C SER A 69 -2.38 15.51 11.20
N ALA A 70 -1.61 15.85 10.17
CA ALA A 70 -0.27 15.31 9.97
C ALA A 70 0.73 15.83 11.01
N GLU A 71 1.52 14.90 11.55
CA GLU A 71 2.68 15.21 12.38
C GLU A 71 3.87 15.65 11.53
N ILE A 72 4.42 16.83 11.82
CA ILE A 72 5.53 17.42 11.04
C ILE A 72 6.74 17.59 11.94
N SER A 73 7.90 17.08 11.53
CA SER A 73 9.18 17.39 12.19
C SER A 73 9.89 18.55 11.51
N SER A 74 10.26 19.57 12.28
CA SER A 74 10.96 20.78 11.81
C SER A 74 12.49 20.69 11.95
N LYS A 75 13.00 19.64 12.60
CA LYS A 75 14.42 19.44 12.87
C LYS A 75 14.86 18.08 12.36
N SER A 76 16.00 18.04 11.70
CA SER A 76 16.65 16.80 11.29
C SER A 76 17.46 16.19 12.44
N GLY A 77 17.54 14.86 12.46
CA GLY A 77 18.38 14.10 13.38
C GLY A 77 17.60 12.98 14.08
N PRO A 78 18.29 11.93 14.59
CA PRO A 78 17.62 10.76 15.18
C PRO A 78 16.68 11.10 16.34
N LEU A 79 17.08 12.04 17.21
CA LEU A 79 16.28 12.48 18.36
C LEU A 79 14.97 13.19 17.95
N TYR A 80 14.95 13.81 16.77
CA TYR A 80 13.79 14.54 16.25
C TYR A 80 12.98 13.73 15.24
N GLY A 81 13.36 12.47 15.01
CA GLY A 81 12.69 11.52 14.14
C GLY A 81 11.77 10.58 14.90
N LEU A 82 11.45 9.46 14.24
CA LEU A 82 10.72 8.33 14.81
C LEU A 82 11.73 7.29 15.27
N SER A 83 11.65 6.90 16.53
CA SER A 83 12.43 5.81 17.12
C SER A 83 11.46 4.77 17.67
N LEU A 84 11.66 3.52 17.23
CA LEU A 84 10.81 2.39 17.58
C LEU A 84 11.69 1.25 18.08
N GLU A 85 11.24 0.60 19.14
CA GLU A 85 11.72 -0.71 19.55
C GLU A 85 10.57 -1.69 19.38
N LEU A 86 10.80 -2.74 18.59
CA LEU A 86 9.75 -3.60 18.09
C LEU A 86 10.07 -5.06 18.40
N PHE A 87 9.03 -5.80 18.75
CA PHE A 87 9.08 -7.21 19.07
C PHE A 87 8.46 -8.04 17.96
N LEU A 88 9.21 -8.99 17.43
CA LEU A 88 8.80 -9.76 16.26
C LEU A 88 8.02 -11.03 16.57
N GLU A 89 7.97 -11.48 17.83
CA GLU A 89 7.24 -12.69 18.23
C GLU A 89 7.53 -13.90 17.31
N GLN A 90 8.82 -14.13 17.01
CA GLN A 90 9.25 -15.12 16.01
C GLN A 90 8.74 -16.55 16.27
N TRP A 91 8.31 -16.86 17.49
CA TRP A 91 7.71 -18.15 17.83
C TRP A 91 6.31 -18.35 17.27
N GLU A 92 5.61 -17.29 16.86
CA GLU A 92 4.28 -17.36 16.23
C GLU A 92 4.35 -17.42 14.71
N TYR A 93 5.56 -17.43 14.14
CA TYR A 93 5.72 -17.50 12.70
C TYR A 93 5.22 -18.84 12.17
N ILE A 94 4.52 -18.77 11.04
CA ILE A 94 4.00 -19.93 10.33
C ILE A 94 5.18 -20.55 9.56
N SER A 95 5.57 -21.74 10.01
CA SER A 95 6.60 -22.54 9.35
C SER A 95 6.27 -22.73 7.85
N ASP A 96 7.30 -22.71 7.01
CA ASP A 96 7.21 -22.87 5.55
C ASP A 96 6.49 -21.76 4.75
N VAL A 97 6.00 -20.71 5.42
CA VAL A 97 5.40 -19.52 4.80
C VAL A 97 6.34 -18.31 4.87
N GLN A 98 6.81 -17.97 6.07
CA GLN A 98 7.82 -16.92 6.25
C GLN A 98 9.23 -17.44 5.99
N GLN A 99 9.93 -16.87 4.99
CA GLN A 99 11.30 -17.28 4.62
C GLN A 99 12.41 -16.56 5.41
N ALA A 100 12.09 -15.39 5.98
CA ALA A 100 13.04 -14.56 6.70
C ALA A 100 12.36 -13.93 7.92
N ALA A 101 13.10 -13.87 9.02
CA ALA A 101 12.71 -13.08 10.18
C ALA A 101 13.15 -11.63 9.97
N GLY A 102 12.27 -10.69 10.33
CA GLY A 102 12.51 -9.27 10.17
C GLY A 102 11.23 -8.47 10.05
N MET A 103 11.37 -7.16 9.96
CA MET A 103 10.28 -6.21 9.76
C MET A 103 10.32 -5.64 8.35
N ARG A 104 9.15 -5.35 7.79
CA ARG A 104 9.04 -4.67 6.51
C ARG A 104 8.50 -3.27 6.72
N VAL A 105 9.32 -2.27 6.39
CA VAL A 105 9.01 -0.86 6.60
C VAL A 105 8.82 -0.17 5.26
N SER A 106 7.70 0.50 5.08
CA SER A 106 7.42 1.33 3.89
C SER A 106 7.23 2.78 4.30
N ILE A 107 7.88 3.69 3.57
CA ILE A 107 7.76 5.14 3.76
C ILE A 107 6.91 5.67 2.62
N HIS A 108 5.82 6.35 2.94
CA HIS A 108 4.86 6.86 1.97
C HIS A 108 4.26 8.20 2.43
N ASP A 109 3.57 8.89 1.52
CA ASP A 109 2.93 10.17 1.80
C ASP A 109 1.64 10.00 2.61
N GLN A 110 1.25 11.03 3.36
CA GLN A 110 0.00 11.00 4.13
C GLN A 110 -1.23 10.84 3.23
N GLY A 111 -2.21 10.11 3.73
CA GLY A 111 -3.45 9.78 3.03
C GLY A 111 -3.26 8.81 1.88
N THR A 112 -2.05 8.34 1.56
CA THR A 112 -1.85 7.35 0.48
C THR A 112 -1.81 5.92 1.02
N MET A 113 -2.25 4.96 0.22
CA MET A 113 -2.18 3.54 0.57
C MET A 113 -0.73 3.04 0.46
N PRO A 114 -0.13 2.47 1.52
CA PRO A 114 1.18 1.82 1.43
C PRO A 114 1.11 0.46 0.73
N PHE A 115 2.10 0.20 -0.11
CA PHE A 115 2.34 -1.11 -0.75
C PHE A 115 3.72 -1.65 -0.32
N PRO A 116 3.82 -2.32 0.84
CA PRO A 116 5.10 -2.81 1.35
C PRO A 116 5.75 -3.82 0.40
N GLU A 117 5.00 -4.50 -0.47
CA GLU A 117 5.54 -5.41 -1.48
C GLU A 117 6.50 -4.70 -2.43
N ASN A 118 6.13 -3.48 -2.83
CA ASN A 118 6.81 -2.73 -3.88
C ASN A 118 7.88 -1.81 -3.29
N ASN A 119 7.52 -1.04 -2.25
CA ASN A 119 8.34 0.05 -1.71
C ASN A 119 8.86 -0.25 -0.29
N GLY A 120 8.74 -1.49 0.18
CA GLY A 120 9.15 -1.90 1.52
C GLY A 120 10.63 -2.28 1.62
N ILE A 121 11.27 -1.82 2.69
CA ILE A 121 12.63 -2.18 3.09
C ILE A 121 12.55 -3.24 4.19
N SER A 122 13.36 -4.29 4.09
CA SER A 122 13.45 -5.31 5.14
C SER A 122 14.51 -4.92 6.18
N ILE A 123 14.16 -5.02 7.45
CA ILE A 123 15.05 -4.78 8.60
C ILE A 123 15.25 -6.09 9.36
N GLU A 124 16.50 -6.43 9.63
CA GLU A 124 16.86 -7.67 10.33
C GLU A 124 16.65 -7.56 11.84
N PRO A 125 16.20 -8.63 12.51
CA PRO A 125 16.07 -8.67 13.96
C PRO A 125 17.43 -8.57 14.67
N GLY A 126 17.41 -8.06 15.91
CA GLY A 126 18.60 -8.00 16.75
C GLY A 126 19.63 -6.95 16.33
N THR A 127 19.27 -6.06 15.40
CA THR A 127 20.11 -4.94 14.94
C THR A 127 19.37 -3.61 15.07
N GLU A 128 20.12 -2.52 15.22
CA GLU A 128 19.58 -1.17 15.11
C GLU A 128 19.71 -0.69 13.65
N ALA A 129 18.58 -0.41 13.01
CA ALA A 129 18.55 0.11 11.65
C ALA A 129 18.16 1.60 11.63
N SER A 130 19.04 2.44 11.08
CA SER A 130 18.79 3.87 10.90
C SER A 130 18.42 4.19 9.45
N VAL A 131 17.19 4.68 9.22
CA VAL A 131 16.69 5.05 7.89
C VAL A 131 16.59 6.58 7.76
N GLY A 132 17.47 7.16 6.94
CA GLY A 132 17.42 8.59 6.61
C GLY A 132 16.44 8.88 5.47
N VAL A 133 15.43 9.69 5.73
CA VAL A 133 14.43 10.07 4.72
C VAL A 133 14.77 11.44 4.11
N ARG A 134 14.75 11.53 2.78
CA ARG A 134 14.88 12.79 2.05
C ARG A 134 13.70 12.94 1.09
N SER A 135 12.73 13.77 1.47
CA SER A 135 11.67 14.15 0.55
C SER A 135 12.22 15.12 -0.51
N LYS A 136 11.84 14.88 -1.76
CA LYS A 136 12.08 15.80 -2.87
C LYS A 136 10.75 16.35 -3.33
N THR A 137 10.25 17.36 -2.62
CA THR A 137 9.19 18.22 -3.15
C THR A 137 9.84 19.18 -4.11
N TYR A 138 9.44 19.08 -5.37
CA TYR A 138 9.82 20.07 -6.34
C TYR A 138 8.65 21.10 -6.41
N VAL A 139 8.86 22.43 -6.43
CA VAL A 139 7.83 23.51 -6.52
C VAL A 139 8.07 24.53 -7.68
N VAL A 140 7.28 24.60 -8.79
CA VAL A 140 7.53 25.40 -9.99
C VAL A 140 6.92 26.76 -9.69
N SER A 141 7.80 27.75 -9.51
CA SER A 141 7.41 29.15 -9.53
C SER A 141 7.29 29.61 -10.98
N ILE A 142 6.11 30.07 -11.38
CA ILE A 142 5.87 30.79 -12.65
C ILE A 142 6.48 32.21 -12.59
N LEU A 143 6.97 32.65 -11.43
CA LEU A 143 7.74 33.88 -11.33
C LEU A 143 9.20 33.56 -11.61
N LEU A 144 9.65 33.97 -12.81
CA LEU A 144 11.04 34.30 -13.08
C LEU A 144 11.49 35.21 -11.92
N HIS A 145 12.26 34.64 -11.00
CA HIS A 145 13.42 35.17 -10.29
C HIS A 145 13.60 34.35 -8.99
N ILE A 146 14.53 33.39 -9.08
CA ILE A 146 15.39 32.93 -7.98
C ILE A 146 14.69 32.10 -6.87
N THR A 147 14.55 30.79 -7.09
CA THR A 147 15.03 29.70 -6.20
C THR A 147 14.64 28.34 -6.80
N ARG A 148 15.52 27.35 -6.67
CA ARG A 148 15.40 26.04 -7.34
C ARG A 148 14.39 25.15 -6.60
N GLN A 149 13.15 25.18 -7.04
CA GLN A 149 12.10 24.21 -6.73
C GLN A 149 11.38 23.91 -8.08
N VAL A 150 10.95 22.66 -8.38
CA VAL A 150 10.35 22.27 -9.70
C VAL A 150 9.05 21.40 -9.58
N LEU A 151 7.91 21.92 -9.14
CA LEU A 151 6.60 21.22 -9.08
C LEU A 151 6.37 20.67 -10.46
N ILE A 152 6.43 19.35 -10.59
CA ILE A 152 5.99 18.69 -11.80
C ILE A 152 4.47 18.59 -11.67
N THR A 153 3.79 19.74 -11.66
CA THR A 153 2.39 19.81 -12.05
C THR A 153 2.39 19.69 -13.55
N ARG A 154 2.16 18.46 -14.02
CA ARG A 154 1.91 18.24 -15.44
C ARG A 154 0.51 18.77 -15.69
N GLU A 155 0.44 19.80 -16.50
CA GLU A 155 -0.82 20.31 -16.98
C GLU A 155 -1.55 19.16 -17.72
N PRO A 156 -2.86 18.98 -17.46
CA PRO A 156 -3.65 17.95 -18.15
C PRO A 156 -3.80 18.28 -19.64
N ASP A 157 -4.60 17.46 -20.35
CA ASP A 157 -4.89 17.66 -21.77
C ASP A 157 -5.25 19.12 -22.08
N PRO A 158 -4.63 19.74 -23.11
CA PRO A 158 -3.81 19.16 -24.18
C PRO A 158 -2.28 19.18 -23.96
N TYR A 159 -1.80 19.65 -22.82
CA TYR A 159 -0.37 19.87 -22.58
C TYR A 159 0.36 18.63 -22.06
N GLY A 160 -0.39 17.65 -21.55
CA GLY A 160 0.11 16.33 -21.22
C GLY A 160 -1.01 15.35 -20.86
N ASP A 161 -0.74 14.06 -21.00
CA ASP A 161 -1.70 12.98 -20.68
C ASP A 161 -1.81 12.71 -19.17
N CYS A 162 -1.83 13.77 -18.36
CA CYS A 162 -1.96 13.69 -16.91
C CYS A 162 -3.41 13.90 -16.54
N ILE A 163 -3.92 13.04 -15.66
CA ILE A 163 -5.29 13.15 -15.16
C ILE A 163 -5.24 13.87 -13.83
N ASP A 164 -6.07 14.90 -13.67
CA ASP A 164 -6.23 15.58 -12.39
C ASP A 164 -6.87 14.60 -11.38
N PRO A 165 -6.25 14.34 -10.21
CA PRO A 165 -6.82 13.49 -9.17
C PRO A 165 -8.15 14.02 -8.58
N SER A 166 -8.53 15.25 -8.89
CA SER A 166 -9.84 15.84 -8.56
C SER A 166 -10.94 15.53 -9.60
N ALA A 167 -10.62 14.90 -10.73
CA ALA A 167 -11.61 14.41 -11.67
C ALA A 167 -12.45 13.28 -11.05
N ASP A 168 -13.78 13.43 -11.06
CA ASP A 168 -14.73 12.55 -10.36
C ASP A 168 -14.59 11.06 -10.72
N ASP A 169 -14.19 10.74 -11.94
CA ASP A 169 -14.06 9.35 -12.43
C ASP A 169 -12.91 8.56 -11.78
N LEU A 170 -11.95 9.21 -11.10
CA LEU A 170 -10.80 8.56 -10.44
C LEU A 170 -10.90 8.49 -8.92
N ARG A 171 -11.80 9.28 -8.32
CA ARG A 171 -12.10 9.23 -6.88
C ARG A 171 -12.80 7.94 -6.49
N ASP A 172 -13.44 7.28 -7.45
CA ASP A 172 -14.22 6.08 -7.22
C ASP A 172 -13.40 4.79 -7.40
N ASN A 173 -12.44 4.56 -6.50
CA ASN A 173 -11.65 3.34 -6.46
C ASN A 173 -11.83 2.56 -5.14
N ILE A 174 -11.48 1.27 -5.17
CA ILE A 174 -11.64 0.39 -3.99
C ILE A 174 -10.83 0.89 -2.79
N PHE A 175 -9.69 1.53 -3.00
CA PHE A 175 -8.83 2.00 -1.92
C PHE A 175 -9.38 3.27 -1.26
N THR A 176 -9.92 4.20 -2.05
CA THR A 176 -10.61 5.38 -1.54
C THR A 176 -11.88 4.98 -0.79
N ARG A 177 -12.67 4.02 -1.31
CA ARG A 177 -13.92 3.57 -0.67
C ARG A 177 -13.69 2.81 0.65
N TYR A 178 -12.72 1.91 0.70
CA TYR A 178 -12.50 1.06 1.88
C TYR A 178 -11.49 1.65 2.88
N PHE A 179 -10.47 2.36 2.41
CA PHE A 179 -9.36 2.84 3.24
C PHE A 179 -9.30 4.36 3.37
N ASN A 180 -10.23 5.10 2.75
CA ASN A 180 -10.22 6.56 2.68
C ASN A 180 -8.87 7.12 2.18
N ALA A 181 -8.24 6.38 1.27
CA ALA A 181 -6.93 6.73 0.72
C ALA A 181 -7.07 7.60 -0.53
N ASN A 182 -6.12 8.53 -0.68
CA ASN A 182 -5.91 9.35 -1.86
C ASN A 182 -5.46 8.49 -3.04
N TYR A 183 -5.89 8.91 -4.23
CA TYR A 183 -5.50 8.31 -5.48
C TYR A 183 -3.99 8.39 -5.72
N THR A 184 -3.39 7.29 -6.18
CA THR A 184 -2.01 7.25 -6.69
C THR A 184 -1.95 6.44 -8.00
N LEU A 185 -0.93 6.66 -8.82
CA LEU A 185 -0.71 5.85 -10.02
C LEU A 185 -0.53 4.36 -9.69
N GLU A 186 0.09 4.06 -8.55
CA GLU A 186 0.27 2.68 -8.08
C GLU A 186 -1.08 2.02 -7.76
N VAL A 187 -1.97 2.73 -7.05
CA VAL A 187 -3.36 2.31 -6.82
C VAL A 187 -4.08 2.02 -8.14
N HIS A 188 -3.96 2.92 -9.12
CA HIS A 188 -4.60 2.76 -10.43
C HIS A 188 -4.13 1.50 -11.18
N LEU A 189 -2.82 1.26 -11.16
CA LEU A 189 -2.21 0.09 -11.82
C LEU A 189 -2.68 -1.20 -11.13
N ILE A 190 -2.68 -1.23 -9.80
CA ILE A 190 -3.12 -2.41 -9.02
C ILE A 190 -4.60 -2.69 -9.25
N GLN A 191 -5.45 -1.67 -9.33
CA GLN A 191 -6.88 -1.86 -9.63
C GLN A 191 -7.12 -2.34 -11.06
N LYS A 192 -6.33 -1.85 -12.03
CA LYS A 192 -6.43 -2.25 -13.44
C LYS A 192 -5.76 -3.59 -13.75
N LEU A 193 -4.99 -4.17 -12.84
CA LEU A 193 -4.48 -5.52 -13.00
C LEU A 193 -5.67 -6.48 -13.11
N PRO A 194 -5.91 -7.07 -14.29
CA PRO A 194 -7.09 -7.89 -14.46
C PRO A 194 -6.90 -9.16 -13.63
N LEU A 195 -7.88 -9.48 -12.77
CA LEU A 195 -8.04 -10.81 -12.15
C LEU A 195 -7.87 -11.96 -13.18
N CYS A 196 -8.08 -11.70 -14.47
CA CYS A 196 -7.83 -12.66 -15.56
C CYS A 196 -6.37 -13.13 -15.71
N LEU A 197 -5.35 -12.36 -15.29
CA LEU A 197 -3.96 -12.84 -15.38
C LEU A 197 -3.69 -13.96 -14.37
N LEU A 198 -4.33 -13.89 -13.20
CA LEU A 198 -4.29 -14.95 -12.17
C LEU A 198 -5.08 -16.19 -12.60
N ILE A 199 -6.22 -16.02 -13.29
CA ILE A 199 -7.00 -17.15 -13.84
C ILE A 199 -6.17 -17.98 -14.82
N ARG A 200 -5.24 -17.39 -15.59
CA ARG A 200 -4.36 -18.19 -16.47
C ARG A 200 -3.33 -19.03 -15.71
N ILE A 201 -2.91 -18.60 -14.53
CA ILE A 201 -1.97 -19.36 -13.68
C ILE A 201 -2.72 -20.47 -12.94
N SER A 202 -3.92 -20.20 -12.42
CA SER A 202 -4.74 -21.22 -11.74
C SER A 202 -5.44 -22.20 -12.72
N ALA A 203 -5.68 -21.81 -13.97
CA ALA A 203 -6.20 -22.71 -15.00
C ALA A 203 -5.19 -23.80 -15.42
N MET A 204 -3.88 -23.60 -15.21
CA MET A 204 -2.90 -24.69 -15.38
C MET A 204 -3.04 -25.79 -14.31
N ALA A 205 -3.74 -25.52 -13.20
CA ALA A 205 -4.01 -26.49 -12.13
C ALA A 205 -5.46 -27.01 -12.11
N CYS A 206 -6.38 -26.43 -12.90
CA CYS A 206 -7.74 -26.96 -13.03
C CYS A 206 -7.77 -28.13 -14.02
N ARG A 207 -7.66 -29.34 -13.47
CA ARG A 207 -8.04 -30.57 -14.17
C ARG A 207 -9.53 -30.46 -14.52
N ALA A 208 -9.83 -30.39 -15.81
CA ALA A 208 -11.17 -30.23 -16.33
C ALA A 208 -12.06 -31.44 -15.98
N THR A 209 -12.96 -31.27 -15.02
CA THR A 209 -14.21 -32.02 -14.94
C THR A 209 -15.33 -31.04 -14.64
N GLU A 210 -16.12 -30.80 -15.69
CA GLU A 210 -17.33 -29.99 -15.84
C GLU A 210 -17.96 -29.41 -14.56
N PHE A 211 -17.74 -28.11 -14.32
CA PHE A 211 -18.77 -27.25 -13.74
C PHE A 211 -18.71 -25.87 -14.40
N LYS A 212 -19.86 -25.46 -14.93
CA LYS A 212 -20.08 -24.25 -15.72
C LYS A 212 -19.92 -22.99 -14.86
N VAL A 213 -18.69 -22.47 -14.74
CA VAL A 213 -18.46 -21.16 -14.13
C VAL A 213 -18.79 -20.07 -15.15
N ARG A 214 -19.92 -19.40 -14.95
CA ARG A 214 -20.31 -18.22 -15.75
C ARG A 214 -19.51 -17.01 -15.23
N CYS A 215 -18.26 -16.87 -15.66
CA CYS A 215 -17.49 -15.65 -15.43
C CYS A 215 -17.94 -14.57 -16.43
N SER A 216 -18.85 -13.71 -16.02
CA SER A 216 -19.16 -12.48 -16.77
C SER A 216 -18.06 -11.46 -16.52
N CYS A 217 -17.04 -11.43 -17.39
CA CYS A 217 -16.16 -10.26 -17.50
C CYS A 217 -17.00 -9.07 -17.99
N LEU A 218 -17.24 -8.09 -17.12
CA LEU A 218 -17.72 -6.76 -17.53
C LEU A 218 -16.64 -6.10 -18.39
N LYS A 219 -16.75 -6.31 -19.71
CA LYS A 219 -15.86 -5.76 -20.73
C LYS A 219 -16.69 -5.14 -21.86
N ASP A 220 -17.69 -4.32 -21.52
CA ASP A 220 -18.67 -3.85 -22.51
C ASP A 220 -18.93 -2.34 -22.54
N LYS A 221 -17.99 -1.50 -22.10
CA LYS A 221 -18.14 -0.04 -22.30
C LYS A 221 -16.83 0.76 -22.39
N MET A 222 -15.88 0.30 -23.21
CA MET A 222 -14.72 1.14 -23.55
C MET A 222 -14.18 0.94 -24.96
N GLU A 223 -15.04 0.64 -25.93
CA GLU A 223 -14.70 0.79 -27.35
C GLU A 223 -15.96 1.21 -28.13
N ARG A 224 -16.09 2.51 -28.41
CA ARG A 224 -16.68 3.08 -29.63
C ARG A 224 -16.68 4.60 -29.50
N GLY A 225 -15.70 5.22 -30.14
CA GLY A 225 -15.58 6.67 -30.14
C GLY A 225 -14.63 7.18 -31.21
N TRP A 226 -14.65 6.62 -32.42
CA TRP A 226 -14.08 7.26 -33.63
C TRP A 226 -14.82 6.75 -34.88
N GLY A 227 -15.31 7.69 -35.70
CA GLY A 227 -15.70 7.42 -37.09
C GLY A 227 -17.15 7.74 -37.46
N THR A 228 -17.40 9.01 -37.81
CA THR A 228 -18.47 9.41 -38.74
C THR A 228 -18.30 8.73 -40.09
N LEU A 229 -19.39 8.29 -40.73
CA LEU A 229 -19.57 8.35 -42.18
C LEU A 229 -21.07 8.26 -42.52
N ASN A 230 -21.44 9.07 -43.50
CA ASN A 230 -22.78 9.42 -43.95
C ASN A 230 -23.52 8.29 -44.69
N GLU A 231 -24.84 8.52 -44.82
CA GLU A 231 -25.86 7.85 -45.65
C GLU A 231 -26.50 6.57 -45.11
#